data_AF-A0A7L0UXP7-F1
#
_entry.id   AF-A0A7L0UXP7-F1
#
_cell.length_a   1.000
_cell.length_b   1.000
_cell.length_c   1.000
_cell.angle_alpha   90.00
_cell.angle_beta   90.00
_cell.angle_gamma   90.00
#
_symmetry.space_group_name_H-M   'P 1'
#
loop_
_entity.id
_entity.type
_entity.pdbx_description
1 polymer ?
#
loop_
_entity_poly.entity_id
_entity_poly.type
_entity_poly.pdbx_seq_one_letter_code
_entity_poly.pdbx_strand_id
1 'polypeptide(L)'
;CTLQYQHAMVRVLTQFVAESSELGGHLSYLLGSEWQFDITHLVADFMKVEEPRVAKLQEGRVLAGREQGITTVQVLSPLSDSILAEKTVIVLDDRVTITDLGVQLVSGLSVSLQSSKGNKRAMVATTSAYDILRTPKQEAVVSAWVLFSDGSVTPLDIYDSKDFSISITSLDEMVVSSHQNLQSLWPVVVAEGDGQGPLIKIEMVISEPCQKTKRKSVLAVGKGNV
;
A
#
# COMPACT_ATOMS: atom_id res chain seq x y z
N CYS A 1 -21.27 -7.07 4.03
CA CYS A 1 -21.67 -5.90 4.85
C CYS A 1 -21.44 -6.17 6.34
N THR A 2 -20.24 -6.61 6.69
CA THR A 2 -19.82 -6.97 8.05
C THR A 2 -18.52 -6.25 8.36
N LEU A 3 -18.15 -6.19 9.65
CA LEU A 3 -16.81 -5.74 10.02
C LEU A 3 -15.76 -6.65 9.37
N GLN A 4 -14.62 -6.06 9.03
CA GLN A 4 -13.46 -6.76 8.49
C GLN A 4 -12.31 -6.65 9.48
N TYR A 5 -11.45 -7.66 9.50
CA TYR A 5 -10.17 -7.58 10.17
C TYR A 5 -9.21 -6.75 9.29
N GLN A 6 -8.18 -6.17 9.92
CA GLN A 6 -7.21 -5.35 9.22
C GLN A 6 -6.40 -6.16 8.19
N HIS A 7 -5.94 -5.44 7.17
CA HIS A 7 -5.01 -5.95 6.16
C HIS A 7 -3.62 -5.33 6.37
N ALA A 8 -2.57 -6.08 6.05
CA ALA A 8 -1.20 -5.60 6.11
C ALA A 8 -0.42 -6.02 4.88
N MET A 9 0.53 -5.19 4.43
CA MET A 9 1.47 -5.57 3.38
C MET A 9 2.57 -6.47 3.95
N VAL A 10 2.89 -7.54 3.23
CA VAL A 10 4.00 -8.44 3.52
C VAL A 10 5.14 -8.16 2.56
N ARG A 11 6.36 -8.13 3.10
CA ARG A 11 7.59 -8.01 2.32
C ARG A 11 8.58 -9.08 2.78
N VAL A 12 9.17 -9.78 1.82
CA VAL A 12 10.26 -10.73 2.05
C VAL A 12 11.56 -10.09 1.62
N LEU A 13 12.44 -9.88 2.59
CA LEU A 13 13.75 -9.29 2.40
C LEU A 13 14.83 -10.36 2.59
N THR A 14 15.83 -10.39 1.72
CA THR A 14 16.96 -11.31 1.84
C THR A 14 18.30 -10.66 1.54
N GLN A 15 19.39 -11.31 1.93
CA GLN A 15 20.75 -10.97 1.51
C GLN A 15 21.22 -12.00 0.48
N PHE A 16 21.83 -11.53 -0.61
CA PHE A 16 22.51 -12.41 -1.56
C PHE A 16 23.95 -12.63 -1.11
N VAL A 17 24.25 -13.87 -0.71
CA VAL A 17 25.55 -14.29 -0.17
C VAL A 17 26.07 -15.51 -0.92
N ALA A 18 27.39 -15.59 -1.08
CA ALA A 18 28.09 -16.77 -1.58
C ALA A 18 29.19 -17.17 -0.60
N GLU A 19 29.32 -18.47 -0.33
CA GLU A 19 30.38 -19.02 0.50
C GLU A 19 31.54 -19.49 -0.37
N SER A 20 32.78 -19.13 -0.02
CA SER A 20 33.97 -19.62 -0.70
C SER A 20 34.15 -21.12 -0.47
N SER A 21 34.62 -21.85 -1.47
CA SER A 21 34.89 -23.29 -1.37
C SER A 21 36.14 -23.65 -0.54
N GLU A 22 36.84 -22.66 0.01
CA GLU A 22 38.01 -22.84 0.89
C GLU A 22 37.60 -23.25 2.31
N LEU A 23 38.44 -24.03 3.01
CA LEU A 23 38.22 -24.43 4.41
C LEU A 23 38.15 -23.19 5.32
N GLY A 24 36.98 -22.96 5.92
CA GLY A 24 36.68 -21.74 6.68
C GLY A 24 36.04 -20.62 5.84
N GLY A 25 35.35 -20.99 4.75
CA GLY A 25 34.78 -20.13 3.73
C GLY A 25 34.20 -18.82 4.24
N HIS A 26 34.83 -17.70 3.87
CA HIS A 26 34.31 -16.38 4.16
C HIS A 26 33.06 -16.10 3.31
N LEU A 27 32.01 -15.57 3.95
CA LEU A 27 30.80 -15.14 3.25
C LEU A 27 31.08 -13.87 2.44
N SER A 28 30.82 -13.94 1.15
CA SER A 28 30.90 -12.81 0.23
C SER A 28 29.50 -12.30 -0.10
N TYR A 29 29.21 -11.05 0.26
CA TYR A 29 27.93 -10.40 0.02
C TYR A 29 27.94 -9.66 -1.33
N LEU A 30 26.84 -9.70 -2.07
CA LEU A 30 26.72 -9.04 -3.38
C LEU A 30 26.99 -7.53 -3.30
N LEU A 31 26.31 -6.82 -2.39
CA LEU A 31 26.46 -5.38 -2.18
C LEU A 31 26.95 -4.97 -0.78
N GLY A 32 27.09 -5.94 0.14
CA GLY A 32 27.47 -5.76 1.55
C GLY A 32 26.47 -6.42 2.51
N SER A 33 26.86 -6.58 3.79
CA SER A 33 26.01 -7.18 4.83
C SER A 33 24.77 -6.34 5.15
N GLU A 34 24.86 -5.03 5.05
CA GLU A 34 23.75 -4.13 5.40
C GLU A 34 22.65 -4.08 4.32
N TRP A 35 22.89 -4.70 3.15
CA TRP A 35 21.99 -4.62 2.01
C TRP A 35 21.01 -5.79 2.01
N GLN A 36 19.73 -5.45 2.10
CA GLN A 36 18.64 -6.40 1.90
C GLN A 36 17.91 -6.09 0.60
N PHE A 37 17.47 -7.15 -0.08
CA PHE A 37 16.77 -7.11 -1.34
C PHE A 37 15.34 -7.57 -1.14
N ASP A 38 14.40 -6.79 -1.65
CA ASP A 38 12.99 -7.16 -1.67
C ASP A 38 12.75 -8.21 -2.76
N ILE A 39 12.59 -9.46 -2.32
CA ILE A 39 12.35 -10.62 -3.17
C ILE A 39 10.90 -11.08 -3.11
N THR A 40 9.99 -10.29 -2.54
CA THR A 40 8.58 -10.67 -2.32
C THR A 40 7.94 -11.23 -3.59
N HIS A 41 8.18 -10.59 -4.73
CA HIS A 41 7.66 -11.02 -6.03
C HIS A 41 8.27 -12.34 -6.54
N LEU A 42 9.49 -12.68 -6.14
CA LEU A 42 10.16 -13.93 -6.53
C LEU A 42 9.69 -15.12 -5.72
N VAL A 43 9.25 -14.87 -4.47
CA VAL A 43 8.83 -15.93 -3.54
C VAL A 43 7.33 -15.97 -3.30
N ALA A 44 6.55 -15.12 -3.99
CA ALA A 44 5.10 -14.99 -3.81
C ALA A 44 4.37 -16.35 -3.86
N ASP A 45 4.73 -17.20 -4.83
CA ASP A 45 4.13 -18.53 -5.02
C ASP A 45 4.57 -19.57 -3.96
N PHE A 46 5.64 -19.27 -3.23
CA PHE A 46 6.21 -20.12 -2.17
C PHE A 46 5.92 -19.59 -0.77
N MET A 47 5.10 -18.55 -0.65
CA MET A 47 4.63 -18.02 0.63
C MET A 47 3.33 -18.71 1.05
N LYS A 48 3.28 -19.15 2.30
CA LYS A 48 2.13 -19.85 2.88
C LYS A 48 1.76 -19.27 4.24
N VAL A 49 0.47 -19.26 4.54
CA VAL A 49 -0.04 -19.06 5.91
C VAL A 49 -0.34 -20.42 6.52
N GLU A 50 0.20 -20.68 7.71
CA GLU A 50 0.05 -21.97 8.41
C GLU A 50 -1.41 -22.27 8.78
N GLU A 51 -2.12 -21.28 9.32
CA GLU A 51 -3.54 -21.37 9.67
C GLU A 51 -4.38 -20.39 8.83
N PRO A 52 -4.89 -20.81 7.64
CA PRO A 52 -5.68 -19.97 6.73
C PRO A 52 -7.02 -19.47 7.30
N ARG A 53 -7.45 -20.04 8.43
CA ARG A 53 -8.63 -19.59 9.17
C ARG A 53 -8.37 -18.27 9.89
N VAL A 54 -7.17 -18.09 10.45
CA VAL A 54 -6.78 -16.87 11.19
C VAL A 54 -6.44 -15.74 10.24
N ALA A 55 -5.68 -16.00 9.18
CA ALA A 55 -5.32 -15.01 8.16
C ALA A 55 -5.19 -15.63 6.77
N LYS A 56 -5.30 -14.81 5.71
CA LYS A 56 -5.09 -15.25 4.33
C LYS A 56 -4.13 -14.30 3.62
N LEU A 57 -3.12 -14.88 2.97
CA LEU A 57 -2.27 -14.15 2.04
C LEU A 57 -2.98 -14.05 0.68
N GLN A 58 -3.13 -12.82 0.19
CA GLN A 58 -3.74 -12.46 -1.08
C GLN A 58 -2.65 -11.96 -2.02
N GLU A 59 -2.62 -12.50 -3.24
CA GLU A 59 -1.69 -12.10 -4.32
C GLU A 59 -0.21 -12.05 -3.89
N GLY A 60 0.17 -12.88 -2.91
CA GLY A 60 1.54 -12.94 -2.39
C GLY A 60 2.03 -11.70 -1.65
N ARG A 61 1.17 -10.69 -1.41
CA ARG A 61 1.59 -9.38 -0.88
C ARG A 61 0.72 -8.82 0.23
N VAL A 62 -0.57 -9.16 0.28
CA VAL A 62 -1.51 -8.60 1.26
C VAL A 62 -1.95 -9.69 2.20
N LEU A 63 -1.65 -9.55 3.49
CA LEU A 63 -2.13 -10.44 4.53
C LEU A 63 -3.43 -9.88 5.12
N ALA A 64 -4.53 -10.59 4.91
CA ALA A 64 -5.84 -10.23 5.42
C ALA A 64 -6.19 -11.08 6.65
N GLY A 65 -6.50 -10.44 7.79
CA GLY A 65 -7.04 -11.13 8.95
C GLY A 65 -8.42 -11.73 8.70
N ARG A 66 -8.79 -12.77 9.44
CA ARG A 66 -10.05 -13.51 9.24
C ARG A 66 -10.71 -13.99 10.52
N GLU A 67 -9.94 -14.47 11.47
CA GLU A 67 -10.41 -14.97 12.76
C GLU A 67 -9.37 -14.61 13.82
N GLN A 68 -9.82 -14.32 15.04
CA GLN A 68 -8.92 -14.09 16.17
C GLN A 68 -8.02 -15.31 16.37
N GLY A 69 -6.71 -15.08 16.50
CA GLY A 69 -5.76 -16.17 16.72
C GLY A 69 -4.33 -15.80 16.38
N ILE A 70 -3.47 -16.81 16.43
CA ILE A 70 -2.06 -16.72 16.12
C ILE A 70 -1.79 -17.66 14.96
N THR A 71 -1.09 -17.17 13.93
CA THR A 71 -0.64 -17.98 12.79
C THR A 71 0.77 -17.56 12.40
N THR A 72 1.44 -18.34 11.56
CA THR A 72 2.69 -17.95 10.94
C THR A 72 2.54 -17.75 9.43
N VAL A 73 3.30 -16.79 8.89
CA VAL A 73 3.56 -16.68 7.45
C VAL A 73 4.93 -17.28 7.20
N GLN A 74 5.00 -18.29 6.34
CA GLN A 74 6.21 -19.03 6.03
C GLN A 74 6.60 -18.81 4.57
N VAL A 75 7.90 -18.76 4.31
CA VAL A 75 8.49 -18.79 2.96
C VAL A 75 9.12 -20.15 2.79
N LEU A 76 8.68 -20.91 1.78
CA LEU A 76 9.16 -22.26 1.51
C LEU A 76 10.21 -22.27 0.41
N SER A 77 11.11 -23.24 0.47
CA SER A 77 12.08 -23.50 -0.58
C SER A 77 11.39 -24.15 -1.78
N PRO A 78 11.51 -23.59 -3.00
CA PRO A 78 10.92 -24.19 -4.20
C PRO A 78 11.53 -25.55 -4.59
N LEU A 79 12.69 -25.90 -4.00
CA LEU A 79 13.43 -27.12 -4.32
C LEU A 79 13.25 -28.23 -3.29
N SER A 80 12.94 -27.87 -2.03
CA SER A 80 12.99 -28.81 -0.91
C SER A 80 11.79 -28.74 0.02
N ASP A 81 10.85 -27.81 -0.20
CA ASP A 81 9.73 -27.49 0.69
C ASP A 81 10.12 -27.19 2.15
N SER A 82 11.41 -26.93 2.40
CA SER A 82 11.90 -26.49 3.71
C SER A 82 11.50 -25.04 4.00
N ILE A 83 11.30 -24.71 5.28
CA ILE A 83 11.00 -23.35 5.71
C ILE A 83 12.28 -22.53 5.65
N LEU A 84 12.32 -21.54 4.77
CA LEU A 84 13.42 -20.59 4.61
C LEU A 84 13.30 -19.41 5.58
N ALA A 85 12.08 -18.98 5.85
CA ALA A 85 11.79 -17.89 6.79
C ALA A 85 10.37 -18.05 7.34
N GLU A 86 10.14 -17.54 8.54
CA GLU A 86 8.81 -17.48 9.13
C GLU A 86 8.60 -16.20 9.92
N LYS A 87 7.34 -15.75 9.98
CA LYS A 87 6.93 -14.60 10.78
C LYS A 87 5.60 -14.89 11.45
N THR A 88 5.58 -14.83 12.78
CA THR A 88 4.34 -14.92 13.56
C THR A 88 3.47 -13.69 13.36
N VAL A 89 2.18 -13.93 13.18
CA VAL A 89 1.12 -12.93 13.01
C VAL A 89 0.03 -13.21 14.03
N ILE A 90 -0.46 -12.15 14.66
CA ILE A 90 -1.50 -12.21 15.68
C ILE A 90 -2.67 -11.37 15.19
N VAL A 91 -3.85 -11.97 15.12
CA VAL A 91 -5.10 -11.30 14.79
C VAL A 91 -5.88 -11.12 16.07
N LEU A 92 -6.13 -9.86 16.45
CA LEU A 92 -6.86 -9.47 17.65
C LEU A 92 -8.36 -9.28 17.34
N ASP A 93 -9.21 -9.36 18.37
CA ASP A 93 -10.66 -9.09 18.28
C ASP A 93 -11.02 -7.65 18.69
N ASP A 94 -10.00 -6.86 19.09
CA ASP A 94 -10.19 -5.47 19.49
C ASP A 94 -10.70 -4.65 18.31
N ARG A 95 -11.83 -3.99 18.52
CA ARG A 95 -12.44 -3.16 17.48
C ARG A 95 -11.64 -1.88 17.29
N VAL A 96 -11.14 -1.71 16.08
CA VAL A 96 -10.50 -0.50 15.59
C VAL A 96 -11.45 0.25 14.66
N THR A 97 -11.44 1.57 14.78
CA THR A 97 -12.25 2.46 13.93
C THR A 97 -11.34 3.24 13.00
N ILE A 98 -11.86 3.62 11.84
CA ILE A 98 -11.18 4.56 10.95
C ILE A 98 -11.24 5.95 11.59
N THR A 99 -10.09 6.55 11.86
CA THR A 99 -10.01 7.89 12.45
C THR A 99 -9.87 8.97 11.40
N ASP A 100 -9.13 8.69 10.33
CA ASP A 100 -8.89 9.66 9.27
C ASP A 100 -8.59 8.98 7.93
N LEU A 101 -8.74 9.73 6.84
CA LEU A 101 -8.34 9.33 5.50
C LEU A 101 -7.27 10.28 4.99
N GLY A 102 -6.04 9.80 4.88
CA GLY A 102 -4.96 10.54 4.26
C GLY A 102 -5.14 10.59 2.75
N VAL A 103 -4.90 11.76 2.17
CA VAL A 103 -5.09 12.03 0.74
C VAL A 103 -3.90 12.82 0.21
N GLN A 104 -3.32 12.35 -0.88
CA GLN A 104 -2.26 13.02 -1.60
C GLN A 104 -2.57 13.03 -3.11
N LEU A 105 -2.43 14.20 -3.73
CA LEU A 105 -2.48 14.31 -5.18
C LEU A 105 -1.13 13.96 -5.79
N VAL A 106 -1.16 13.27 -6.92
CA VAL A 106 0.03 12.90 -7.69
C VAL A 106 -0.16 13.38 -9.12
N SER A 107 0.47 14.51 -9.45
CA SER A 107 0.43 15.16 -10.77
C SER A 107 1.48 14.65 -11.75
N GLY A 108 2.46 13.89 -11.25
CA GLY A 108 3.51 13.27 -12.06
C GLY A 108 4.50 12.47 -11.23
N LEU A 109 5.31 11.68 -11.92
CA LEU A 109 6.41 10.91 -11.34
C LEU A 109 7.72 11.32 -12.02
N SER A 110 8.79 11.40 -11.25
CA SER A 110 10.15 11.55 -11.77
C SER A 110 11.05 10.47 -11.18
N VAL A 111 12.02 10.05 -11.96
CA VAL A 111 13.05 9.11 -11.51
C VAL A 111 14.40 9.79 -11.68
N SER A 112 15.17 9.85 -10.59
CA SER A 112 16.54 10.32 -10.62
C SER A 112 17.49 9.18 -10.28
N LEU A 113 18.60 9.09 -11.00
CA LEU A 113 19.59 8.04 -10.82
C LEU A 113 20.87 8.68 -10.29
N GLN A 114 21.38 8.17 -9.18
CA GLN A 114 22.61 8.66 -8.55
C GLN A 114 23.49 7.49 -8.15
N SER A 115 24.82 7.66 -8.18
CA SER A 115 25.72 6.64 -7.61
C SER A 115 25.55 6.60 -6.10
N SER A 116 25.52 5.40 -5.50
CA SER A 116 25.41 5.26 -4.05
C SER A 116 26.66 5.83 -3.36
N LYS A 117 26.44 6.73 -2.39
CA LYS A 117 27.54 7.30 -1.57
C LYS A 117 28.31 6.22 -0.80
N GLY A 118 27.63 5.13 -0.42
CA GLY A 118 28.21 4.03 0.34
C GLY A 118 28.82 2.91 -0.50
N ASN A 119 28.41 2.74 -1.77
CA ASN A 119 28.91 1.65 -2.62
C ASN A 119 28.99 2.09 -4.10
N LYS A 120 30.22 2.25 -4.61
CA LYS A 120 30.48 2.67 -6.00
C LYS A 120 29.95 1.70 -7.07
N ARG A 121 29.63 0.45 -6.69
CA ARG A 121 29.05 -0.57 -7.58
C ARG A 121 27.52 -0.52 -7.62
N ALA A 122 26.89 0.33 -6.83
CA ALA A 122 25.43 0.47 -6.77
C ALA A 122 24.99 1.83 -7.33
N MET A 123 23.87 1.81 -8.06
CA MET A 123 23.12 3.00 -8.45
C MET A 123 21.81 3.04 -7.67
N VAL A 124 21.47 4.22 -7.15
CA VAL A 124 20.23 4.50 -6.44
C VAL A 124 19.29 5.22 -7.40
N ALA A 125 18.20 4.55 -7.76
CA ALA A 125 17.09 5.16 -8.47
C ALA A 125 16.08 5.68 -7.43
N THR A 126 15.91 6.99 -7.36
CA THR A 126 14.92 7.63 -6.47
C THR A 126 13.74 8.07 -7.30
N THR A 127 12.58 7.44 -7.08
CA THR A 127 11.29 7.84 -7.66
C THR A 127 10.64 8.87 -6.74
N SER A 128 10.34 10.06 -7.27
CA SER A 128 9.65 11.13 -6.56
C SER A 128 8.31 11.43 -7.23
N ALA A 129 7.26 11.53 -6.42
CA ALA A 129 5.94 11.97 -6.86
C ALA A 129 5.85 13.50 -6.74
N TYR A 130 5.30 14.15 -7.76
CA TYR A 130 4.92 15.55 -7.72
C TYR A 130 3.48 15.68 -7.30
N ASP A 131 3.20 16.65 -6.43
CA ASP A 131 1.88 16.94 -5.86
C ASP A 131 1.28 18.25 -6.40
N ILE A 132 2.12 19.14 -6.95
CA ILE A 132 1.68 20.42 -7.54
C ILE A 132 1.24 20.24 -8.99
N LEU A 133 0.04 20.70 -9.32
CA LEU A 133 -0.41 20.87 -10.70
C LEU A 133 0.07 22.23 -11.23
N ARG A 134 0.78 22.23 -12.37
CA ARG A 134 1.49 23.42 -12.89
C ARG A 134 0.79 24.09 -14.07
N THR A 135 0.00 23.33 -14.82
CA THR A 135 -0.67 23.84 -16.02
C THR A 135 -2.17 23.63 -15.92
N PRO A 136 -2.99 24.57 -16.42
CA PRO A 136 -4.42 24.33 -16.58
C PRO A 136 -4.65 23.07 -17.41
N LYS A 137 -5.70 22.32 -17.06
CA LYS A 137 -6.06 21.02 -17.62
C LYS A 137 -5.06 19.89 -17.37
N GLN A 138 -4.08 20.09 -16.47
CA GLN A 138 -3.27 18.97 -15.99
C GLN A 138 -4.12 18.07 -15.11
N GLU A 139 -4.01 16.76 -15.33
CA GLU A 139 -4.63 15.73 -14.51
C GLU A 139 -3.68 15.28 -13.39
N ALA A 140 -4.24 14.98 -12.22
CA ALA A 140 -3.57 14.35 -11.10
C ALA A 140 -4.39 13.17 -10.60
N VAL A 141 -3.70 12.13 -10.16
CA VAL A 141 -4.29 10.94 -9.56
C VAL A 141 -4.30 11.11 -8.05
N VAL A 142 -5.36 10.59 -7.42
CA VAL A 142 -5.45 10.53 -5.96
C VAL A 142 -4.76 9.28 -5.44
N SER A 143 -3.85 9.46 -4.49
CA SER A 143 -3.36 8.41 -3.59
C SER A 143 -3.97 8.61 -2.21
N ALA A 144 -4.47 7.53 -1.60
CA ALA A 144 -5.11 7.62 -0.29
C ALA A 144 -4.79 6.42 0.61
N TRP A 145 -4.81 6.67 1.93
CA TRP A 145 -4.56 5.67 2.96
C TRP A 145 -5.47 5.88 4.16
N VAL A 146 -5.84 4.78 4.81
CA VAL A 146 -6.69 4.77 6.00
C VAL A 146 -5.80 4.85 7.23
N LEU A 147 -6.14 5.76 8.15
CA LEU A 147 -5.58 5.81 9.49
C LEU A 147 -6.59 5.22 10.48
N PHE A 148 -6.14 4.27 11.29
CA PHE A 148 -6.94 3.61 12.30
C PHE A 148 -6.65 4.14 13.71
N SER A 149 -7.59 3.89 14.63
CA SER A 149 -7.51 4.30 16.04
C SER A 149 -6.35 3.67 16.84
N ASP A 150 -5.78 2.57 16.34
CA ASP A 150 -4.58 1.93 16.89
C ASP A 150 -3.27 2.53 16.37
N GLY A 151 -3.36 3.57 15.51
CA GLY A 151 -2.22 4.23 14.88
C GLY A 151 -1.68 3.51 13.64
N SER A 152 -2.28 2.38 13.23
CA SER A 152 -1.91 1.71 12.00
C SER A 152 -2.37 2.51 10.78
N VAL A 153 -1.58 2.42 9.71
CA VAL A 153 -1.84 3.09 8.43
C VAL A 153 -1.75 2.07 7.31
N THR A 154 -2.79 2.01 6.48
CA THR A 154 -2.83 1.11 5.32
C THR A 154 -3.25 1.87 4.07
N PRO A 155 -2.54 1.71 2.95
CA PRO A 155 -2.98 2.31 1.69
C PRO A 155 -4.31 1.69 1.25
N LEU A 156 -5.14 2.43 0.54
CA LEU A 156 -6.47 1.96 0.15
C LEU A 156 -6.44 0.92 -0.98
N ASP A 157 -5.32 0.79 -1.70
CA ASP A 157 -5.12 -0.15 -2.80
C ASP A 157 -5.01 -1.62 -2.36
N ILE A 158 -4.83 -1.90 -1.06
CA ILE A 158 -4.78 -3.27 -0.53
C ILE A 158 -6.17 -3.84 -0.18
N TYR A 159 -7.24 -3.06 -0.37
CA TYR A 159 -8.62 -3.46 -0.11
C TYR A 159 -9.37 -3.71 -1.42
N ASP A 160 -10.36 -4.63 -1.41
CA ASP A 160 -11.17 -4.88 -2.60
C ASP A 160 -12.07 -3.67 -2.89
N SER A 161 -12.02 -3.22 -4.13
CA SER A 161 -12.91 -2.25 -4.75
C SER A 161 -14.41 -2.43 -4.48
N LYS A 162 -14.85 -3.64 -4.13
CA LYS A 162 -16.26 -3.97 -3.86
C LYS A 162 -16.67 -3.67 -2.42
N ASP A 163 -15.71 -3.51 -1.51
CA ASP A 163 -15.99 -3.33 -0.09
C ASP A 163 -16.32 -1.86 0.25
N PHE A 164 -15.87 -0.92 -0.58
CA PHE A 164 -16.08 0.51 -0.38
C PHE A 164 -16.26 1.24 -1.72
N SER A 165 -16.76 2.46 -1.66
CA SER A 165 -16.76 3.39 -2.79
C SER A 165 -16.12 4.72 -2.37
N ILE A 166 -15.45 5.39 -3.31
CA ILE A 166 -14.86 6.70 -3.08
C ILE A 166 -15.72 7.75 -3.77
N SER A 167 -16.06 8.80 -3.04
CA SER A 167 -16.68 10.01 -3.57
C SER A 167 -15.70 11.16 -3.45
N ILE A 168 -15.41 11.85 -4.55
CA ILE A 168 -14.57 13.05 -4.57
C ILE A 168 -15.44 14.28 -4.76
N THR A 169 -15.06 15.40 -4.15
CA THR A 169 -15.74 16.68 -4.31
C THR A 169 -14.71 17.79 -4.27
N SER A 170 -14.74 18.66 -5.28
CA SER A 170 -13.98 19.92 -5.25
C SER A 170 -14.69 20.94 -4.36
N LEU A 171 -13.91 21.66 -3.55
CA LEU A 171 -14.38 22.79 -2.75
C LEU A 171 -14.31 24.11 -3.52
N ASP A 172 -13.54 24.15 -4.62
CA ASP A 172 -13.43 25.30 -5.51
C ASP A 172 -13.23 24.82 -6.96
N GLU A 173 -14.34 24.74 -7.72
CA GLU A 173 -14.34 24.30 -9.11
C GLU A 173 -13.61 25.25 -10.07
N MET A 174 -13.33 26.49 -9.64
CA MET A 174 -12.55 27.43 -10.45
C MET A 174 -11.05 27.13 -10.40
N VAL A 175 -10.59 26.44 -9.35
CA VAL A 175 -9.19 26.06 -9.15
C VAL A 175 -8.96 24.61 -9.56
N VAL A 176 -9.81 23.69 -9.10
CA VAL A 176 -9.72 22.26 -9.41
C VAL A 176 -11.08 21.66 -9.66
N SER A 177 -11.20 20.87 -10.72
CA SER A 177 -12.38 20.04 -10.99
C SER A 177 -12.07 18.58 -10.67
N SER A 178 -13.10 17.79 -10.38
CA SER A 178 -12.94 16.37 -10.07
C SER A 178 -13.88 15.55 -10.94
N HIS A 179 -13.34 14.53 -11.60
CA HIS A 179 -14.11 13.62 -12.44
C HIS A 179 -13.91 12.18 -11.98
N GLN A 180 -15.03 11.45 -11.87
CA GLN A 180 -14.99 10.03 -11.59
C GLN A 180 -14.79 9.29 -12.92
N ASN A 181 -13.64 8.63 -13.06
CA ASN A 181 -13.36 7.86 -14.26
C ASN A 181 -14.18 6.56 -14.23
N LEU A 182 -15.09 6.37 -15.19
CA LEU A 182 -15.94 5.16 -15.25
C LEU A 182 -15.14 3.85 -15.42
N GLN A 183 -13.87 3.93 -15.82
CA GLN A 183 -12.98 2.78 -16.01
C GLN A 183 -11.99 2.57 -14.85
N SER A 184 -11.83 3.53 -13.95
CA SER A 184 -10.88 3.45 -12.82
C SER A 184 -11.60 3.68 -11.51
N LEU A 185 -11.26 2.89 -10.49
CA LEU A 185 -11.79 3.10 -9.14
C LEU A 185 -11.39 4.45 -8.54
N TRP A 186 -10.28 5.01 -9.04
CA TRP A 186 -9.67 6.21 -8.51
C TRP A 186 -10.17 7.43 -9.27
N PRO A 187 -10.67 8.46 -8.55
CA PRO A 187 -11.05 9.72 -9.16
C PRO A 187 -9.83 10.45 -9.71
N VAL A 188 -10.06 11.23 -10.76
CA VAL A 188 -9.06 12.11 -11.37
C VAL A 188 -9.38 13.55 -10.98
N VAL A 189 -8.36 14.30 -10.58
CA VAL A 189 -8.44 15.72 -10.28
C VAL A 189 -7.79 16.49 -11.43
N VAL A 190 -8.43 17.57 -11.88
CA VAL A 190 -7.94 18.37 -12.99
C VAL A 190 -7.74 19.81 -12.52
N ALA A 191 -6.59 20.40 -12.83
CA ALA A 191 -6.36 21.82 -12.59
C ALA A 191 -7.19 22.67 -13.56
N GLU A 192 -7.93 23.65 -13.04
CA GLU A 192 -8.73 24.59 -13.81
C GLU A 192 -8.14 26.00 -13.77
N GLY A 193 -7.58 26.39 -12.61
CA GLY A 193 -7.05 27.73 -12.39
C GLY A 193 -6.04 27.78 -11.25
N ASP A 194 -5.61 28.99 -10.91
CA ASP A 194 -4.62 29.22 -9.86
C ASP A 194 -5.28 29.19 -8.47
N GLY A 195 -4.71 28.42 -7.55
CA GLY A 195 -5.13 28.39 -6.15
C GLY A 195 -4.28 27.41 -5.35
N GLN A 196 -4.48 27.41 -4.03
CA GLN A 196 -3.73 26.57 -3.10
C GLN A 196 -4.59 26.19 -1.90
N GLY A 197 -4.37 24.99 -1.36
CA GLY A 197 -4.91 24.56 -0.08
C GLY A 197 -5.72 23.27 -0.16
N PRO A 198 -6.48 22.92 0.89
CA PRO A 198 -7.22 21.65 0.97
C PRO A 198 -8.51 21.74 0.14
N LEU A 199 -8.38 21.83 -1.19
CA LEU A 199 -9.48 22.08 -2.12
C LEU A 199 -10.19 20.80 -2.56
N ILE A 200 -9.65 19.63 -2.26
CA ILE A 200 -10.26 18.35 -2.60
C ILE A 200 -10.75 17.68 -1.32
N LYS A 201 -12.02 17.30 -1.31
CA LYS A 201 -12.62 16.47 -0.26
C LYS A 201 -12.86 15.07 -0.81
N ILE A 202 -12.41 14.06 -0.07
CA ILE A 202 -12.61 12.65 -0.41
C ILE A 202 -13.40 11.98 0.71
N GLU A 203 -14.46 11.27 0.36
CA GLU A 203 -15.27 10.51 1.28
C GLU A 203 -15.19 9.04 0.91
N MET A 204 -14.77 8.22 1.87
CA MET A 204 -14.88 6.77 1.78
C MET A 204 -16.28 6.39 2.25
N VAL A 205 -17.05 5.75 1.39
CA VAL A 205 -18.45 5.39 1.61
C VAL A 205 -18.57 3.88 1.60
N ILE A 206 -19.48 3.34 2.42
CA ILE A 206 -19.79 1.91 2.36
C ILE A 206 -20.33 1.55 0.98
N SER A 207 -19.96 0.36 0.47
CA SER A 207 -20.44 -0.10 -0.83
C SER A 207 -21.97 -0.07 -0.93
N GLU A 208 -22.48 0.27 -2.12
CA GLU A 208 -23.92 0.46 -2.37
C GLU A 208 -24.80 -0.73 -1.94
N PRO A 209 -24.41 -2.01 -2.19
CA PRO A 209 -25.20 -3.17 -1.76
C PRO A 209 -25.37 -3.26 -0.23
N CYS A 210 -24.47 -2.61 0.52
CA CYS A 210 -24.46 -2.62 1.98
C CYS A 210 -25.17 -1.43 2.62
N GLN A 211 -25.65 -0.47 1.83
CA GLN A 211 -26.38 0.68 2.34
C GLN A 211 -27.80 0.26 2.76
N LYS A 212 -28.04 0.23 4.07
CA LYS A 212 -29.37 -0.07 4.65
C LYS A 212 -30.40 1.06 4.48
N THR A 213 -29.95 2.27 4.16
CA THR A 213 -30.81 3.45 4.01
C THR A 213 -30.47 4.17 2.71
N LYS A 214 -31.39 5.01 2.20
CA LYS A 214 -31.12 5.88 1.03
C LYS A 214 -30.04 6.94 1.29
N ARG A 215 -29.58 7.11 2.54
CA ARG A 215 -28.52 8.06 2.90
C ARG A 215 -27.16 7.37 2.75
N LYS A 216 -26.24 8.03 2.04
CA LYS A 216 -24.83 7.59 1.92
C LYS A 216 -24.21 7.46 3.32
N SER A 217 -23.79 6.26 3.69
CA SER A 217 -23.06 6.02 4.95
C SER A 217 -21.57 6.23 4.72
N VAL A 218 -21.08 7.39 5.15
CA VAL A 218 -19.66 7.76 5.08
C VAL A 218 -18.90 7.05 6.20
N LEU A 219 -17.84 6.34 5.84
CA LEU A 219 -16.92 5.65 6.75
C LEU A 219 -15.81 6.59 7.23
N ALA A 220 -15.26 7.40 6.33
CA ALA A 220 -14.19 8.35 6.63
C ALA A 220 -14.17 9.50 5.62
N VAL A 221 -13.58 10.63 6.02
CA VAL A 221 -13.41 11.82 5.16
C VAL A 221 -11.97 12.29 5.24
N GLY A 222 -11.37 12.53 4.09
CA GLY A 222 -10.04 13.09 3.93
C GLY A 222 -10.06 14.38 3.13
N LYS A 223 -9.03 15.20 3.28
CA LYS A 223 -8.81 16.40 2.45
C LYS A 223 -7.47 16.31 1.74
N GLY A 224 -7.48 16.51 0.43
CA GLY A 224 -6.29 16.61 -0.41
C GLY A 224 -5.92 18.07 -0.63
N ASN A 225 -4.63 18.37 -0.50
CA ASN A 225 -4.08 19.68 -0.83
C ASN A 225 -3.72 19.76 -2.31
N VAL A 226 -3.95 20.95 -2.88
CA VAL A 226 -3.51 21.41 -4.20
C VAL A 226 -2.49 22.52 -4.00
#